data_AF-A0A7S3USX9-F1
#
_entry.id   AF-A0A7S3USX9-F1
#
_cell.length_a   1.000
_cell.length_b   1.000
_cell.length_c   1.000
_cell.angle_alpha   90.00
_cell.angle_beta   90.00
_cell.angle_gamma   90.00
#
_symmetry.space_group_name_H-M   'P 1'
#
loop_
_entity.id
_entity.type
_entity.pdbx_description
1 polymer ?
#
loop_
_entity_poly.entity_id
_entity_poly.type
_entity_poly.pdbx_seq_one_letter_code
_entity_poly.pdbx_strand_id
1 'polypeptide(L)'
;RPGGGAPGDEGLWVVRYVDYTSKYGLGFLLSNGSAGVYFNDATKIVAAPSGRYFDYVERARGGARDVTVARHEADRYPADLNKKVTLLNHFSNYLIQQEKRKREEGRSHLPVSVNLDAREKNPDGEEEAAGPGSLVYVKKWVKTRHAILFRLSSRTVQVTFFDQTEITLSSEARAVMFIDKTGQRSKHTLLEVLRSGRQDMVKRLKYTKDILHQLISQQQQR
;
A
#
# COMPACT_ATOMS: atom_id res chain seq x y z
N ARG A 1 -22.18 -20.59 7.77
CA ARG A 1 -20.89 -20.16 8.38
C ARG A 1 -20.18 -19.31 7.32
N PRO A 2 -20.01 -17.99 7.49
CA PRO A 2 -19.14 -17.26 6.58
C PRO A 2 -17.70 -17.62 6.94
N GLY A 3 -16.98 -18.20 5.99
CA GLY A 3 -15.61 -18.66 6.14
C GLY A 3 -14.68 -17.48 6.39
N GLY A 4 -13.92 -17.55 7.48
CA GLY A 4 -12.73 -16.73 7.66
C GLY A 4 -11.72 -17.13 6.58
N GLY A 5 -11.66 -16.34 5.51
CA GLY A 5 -10.59 -16.46 4.53
C GLY A 5 -9.26 -16.24 5.22
N ALA A 6 -8.30 -17.14 4.97
CA ALA A 6 -6.93 -16.96 5.42
C ALA A 6 -6.44 -15.56 4.97
N PRO A 7 -5.65 -14.85 5.79
CA PRO A 7 -5.21 -13.47 5.52
C PRO A 7 -4.37 -13.29 4.24
N GLY A 8 -4.04 -14.37 3.51
CA GLY A 8 -3.28 -14.35 2.26
C GLY A 8 -4.08 -14.08 0.99
N ASP A 9 -5.42 -14.15 0.99
CA ASP A 9 -6.23 -14.15 -0.25
C ASP A 9 -6.82 -12.77 -0.66
N GLU A 10 -6.52 -11.70 0.10
CA GLU A 10 -7.04 -10.33 -0.20
C GLU A 10 -6.02 -9.44 -0.95
N GLY A 11 -4.77 -9.91 -1.10
CA GLY A 11 -3.67 -9.08 -1.59
C GLY A 11 -3.32 -7.94 -0.62
N LEU A 12 -2.17 -7.30 -0.81
CA LEU A 12 -1.77 -6.19 0.05
C LEU A 12 -2.51 -4.89 -0.33
N TRP A 13 -2.82 -4.06 0.67
CA TRP A 13 -3.40 -2.72 0.52
C TRP A 13 -2.71 -1.71 1.46
N VAL A 14 -2.88 -0.42 1.19
CA VAL A 14 -2.43 0.69 2.03
C VAL A 14 -3.40 0.88 3.19
N VAL A 15 -2.93 0.62 4.41
CA VAL A 15 -3.69 0.82 5.66
C VAL A 15 -3.70 2.29 6.02
N ARG A 16 -2.54 2.93 5.93
CA ARG A 16 -2.34 4.35 6.25
C ARG A 16 -1.36 4.99 5.29
N TYR A 17 -1.50 6.30 5.16
CA TYR A 17 -0.56 7.14 4.45
C TYR A 17 -0.46 8.50 5.12
N VAL A 18 0.62 9.21 4.81
CA VAL A 18 0.83 10.60 5.21
C VAL A 18 1.43 11.36 4.03
N ASP A 19 0.74 12.43 3.65
CA ASP A 19 1.12 13.30 2.54
C ASP A 19 2.07 14.38 3.02
N TYR A 20 3.35 14.23 2.68
CA TYR A 20 4.39 15.24 2.93
C TYR A 20 5.09 15.62 1.62
N THR A 21 4.32 15.68 0.54
CA THR A 21 4.80 15.89 -0.83
C THR A 21 5.34 17.31 -1.07
N SER A 22 5.02 18.28 -0.20
CA SER A 22 5.62 19.62 -0.24
C SER A 22 7.13 19.62 0.00
N LYS A 23 7.68 18.57 0.63
CA LYS A 23 9.12 18.47 0.94
C LYS A 23 9.75 17.16 0.48
N TYR A 24 9.14 16.04 0.81
CA TYR A 24 9.81 14.73 0.71
C TYR A 24 9.06 13.74 -0.18
N GLY A 25 7.76 13.57 0.06
CA GLY A 25 6.96 12.56 -0.62
C GLY A 25 5.81 12.03 0.22
N LEU A 26 5.32 10.85 -0.16
CA LEU A 26 4.18 10.19 0.46
C LEU A 26 4.64 8.97 1.25
N GLY A 27 4.50 9.01 2.58
CA GLY A 27 4.71 7.84 3.44
C GLY A 27 3.49 6.93 3.43
N PHE A 28 3.69 5.62 3.50
CA PHE A 28 2.61 4.63 3.52
C PHE A 28 2.92 3.41 4.42
N LEU A 29 1.87 2.79 4.93
CA LEU A 29 1.88 1.54 5.71
C LEU A 29 0.97 0.53 5.02
N LEU A 30 1.46 -0.68 4.79
CA LEU A 30 0.74 -1.77 4.14
C LEU A 30 0.11 -2.74 5.15
N SER A 31 -0.82 -3.55 4.67
CA SER A 31 -1.60 -4.47 5.48
C SER A 31 -0.83 -5.62 6.13
N ASN A 32 0.38 -5.91 5.66
CA ASN A 32 1.31 -6.87 6.27
C ASN A 32 2.27 -6.22 7.28
N GLY A 33 2.16 -4.92 7.55
CA GLY A 33 3.08 -4.19 8.43
C GLY A 33 4.32 -3.61 7.72
N SER A 34 4.54 -3.89 6.43
CA SER A 34 5.58 -3.20 5.65
C SER A 34 5.26 -1.70 5.56
N ALA A 35 6.28 -0.86 5.67
CA ALA A 35 6.13 0.59 5.59
C ALA A 35 7.13 1.16 4.58
N GLY A 36 6.75 2.24 3.89
CA GLY A 36 7.58 2.79 2.84
C GLY A 36 7.30 4.25 2.52
N VAL A 37 8.11 4.79 1.62
CA VAL A 37 8.00 6.17 1.14
C VAL A 37 8.08 6.19 -0.38
N TYR A 38 7.15 6.91 -1.00
CA TYR A 38 7.24 7.35 -2.39
C TYR A 38 7.81 8.75 -2.41
N PHE A 39 9.05 8.92 -2.89
CA PHE A 39 9.71 10.23 -2.92
C PHE A 39 9.29 11.08 -4.13
N ASN A 40 9.48 12.39 -4.01
CA ASN A 40 9.18 13.35 -5.08
C ASN A 40 10.03 13.15 -6.34
N ASP A 41 11.23 12.58 -6.21
CA ASP A 41 12.09 12.16 -7.33
C ASP A 41 11.61 10.86 -8.02
N ALA A 42 10.44 10.35 -7.62
CA ALA A 42 9.79 9.12 -8.07
C ALA A 42 10.52 7.81 -7.69
N THR A 43 11.60 7.88 -6.92
CA THR A 43 12.19 6.71 -6.27
C THR A 43 11.32 6.26 -5.09
N LYS A 44 11.50 5.02 -4.64
CA LYS A 44 10.74 4.48 -3.51
C LYS A 44 11.64 3.67 -2.61
N ILE A 45 11.28 3.63 -1.34
CA ILE A 45 11.93 2.79 -0.35
C ILE A 45 10.84 2.09 0.45
N VAL A 46 10.98 0.79 0.69
CA VAL A 46 10.02 0.02 1.49
C VAL A 46 10.77 -0.92 2.43
N ALA A 47 10.47 -0.83 3.71
CA ALA A 47 11.00 -1.70 4.74
C ALA A 47 10.11 -2.95 4.89
N ALA A 48 10.75 -4.08 5.16
CA ALA A 48 10.08 -5.27 5.66
C ALA A 48 9.31 -4.97 6.96
N PRO A 49 8.30 -5.77 7.34
CA PRO A 49 7.57 -5.58 8.60
C PRO A 49 8.47 -5.59 9.83
N SER A 50 9.54 -6.41 9.84
CA SER A 50 10.58 -6.44 10.87
C SER A 50 11.49 -5.20 10.87
N GLY A 51 11.54 -4.47 9.76
CA GLY A 51 12.47 -3.36 9.58
C GLY A 51 13.92 -3.76 9.34
N ARG A 52 14.25 -5.06 9.20
CA ARG A 52 15.63 -5.55 9.02
C ARG A 52 16.25 -5.23 7.68
N TYR A 53 15.46 -5.29 6.64
CA TYR A 53 15.88 -4.96 5.30
C TYR A 53 14.85 -4.06 4.64
N PHE A 54 15.29 -3.35 3.62
CA PHE A 54 14.44 -2.55 2.78
C PHE A 54 14.81 -2.74 1.31
N ASP A 55 13.81 -2.57 0.46
CA ASP A 55 14.01 -2.50 -0.98
C ASP A 55 13.98 -1.03 -1.41
N TYR A 56 15.04 -0.60 -2.10
CA TYR A 56 15.14 0.68 -2.77
C TYR A 56 14.88 0.52 -4.25
N VAL A 57 14.05 1.40 -4.81
CA VAL A 57 13.39 1.22 -6.10
C VAL A 57 13.56 2.47 -6.95
N GLU A 58 14.31 2.34 -8.04
CA GLU A 58 14.58 3.43 -8.99
C GLU A 58 13.89 3.24 -10.34
N ARG A 59 13.77 4.32 -11.10
CA ARG A 59 13.37 4.23 -12.52
C ARG A 59 14.60 3.86 -13.35
N ALA A 60 14.53 2.83 -14.19
CA ALA A 60 15.54 2.62 -15.22
C ALA A 60 15.72 3.90 -16.06
N ARG A 61 16.98 4.19 -16.36
CA ARG A 61 17.35 5.12 -17.44
C ARG A 61 16.86 4.50 -18.75
N GLY A 62 15.81 5.05 -19.36
CA GLY A 62 15.25 4.55 -20.63
C GLY A 62 13.73 4.35 -20.70
N GLY A 63 12.99 4.63 -19.63
CA GLY A 63 11.56 4.98 -19.72
C GLY A 63 10.54 3.85 -19.91
N ALA A 64 10.89 2.65 -20.38
CA ALA A 64 9.88 1.66 -20.76
C ALA A 64 9.61 0.57 -19.71
N ARG A 65 10.62 -0.15 -19.23
CA ARG A 65 10.53 -1.20 -18.19
C ARG A 65 11.96 -1.60 -17.83
N ASP A 66 12.30 -1.41 -16.55
CA ASP A 66 13.16 -2.27 -15.73
C ASP A 66 13.48 -1.47 -14.47
N VAL A 67 12.68 -1.70 -13.44
CA VAL A 67 12.84 -1.03 -12.17
C VAL A 67 14.05 -1.67 -11.49
N THR A 68 15.11 -0.91 -11.22
CA THR A 68 16.19 -1.43 -10.38
C THR A 68 15.68 -1.51 -8.95
N VAL A 69 15.58 -2.73 -8.44
CA VAL A 69 15.28 -3.00 -7.04
C VAL A 69 16.57 -3.45 -6.37
N ALA A 70 17.09 -2.65 -5.46
CA ALA A 70 18.24 -2.99 -4.64
C ALA A 70 17.77 -3.27 -3.21
N ARG A 71 18.04 -4.47 -2.71
CA ARG A 71 17.76 -4.83 -1.31
C ARG A 71 18.98 -4.50 -0.46
N HIS A 72 18.72 -3.87 0.68
CA HIS A 72 19.74 -3.51 1.66
C HIS A 72 19.30 -3.90 3.06
N GLU A 73 20.26 -4.24 3.92
CA GLU A 73 20.02 -4.36 5.35
C GLU A 73 19.86 -2.96 5.96
N ALA A 74 19.16 -2.88 7.09
CA ALA A 74 18.83 -1.61 7.74
C ALA A 74 20.02 -0.90 8.39
N ASP A 75 21.14 -1.61 8.57
CA ASP A 75 22.42 -1.12 9.10
C ASP A 75 23.53 -1.11 8.04
N ARG A 76 23.34 -1.80 6.91
CA ARG A 76 24.32 -1.90 5.81
C ARG A 76 23.73 -1.47 4.47
N TYR A 77 24.00 -0.22 4.12
CA TYR A 77 23.57 0.38 2.86
C TYR A 77 24.51 1.52 2.40
N PRO A 78 24.49 1.88 1.11
CA PRO A 78 25.26 3.00 0.57
C PRO A 78 24.95 4.36 1.25
N ALA A 79 25.98 5.18 1.47
CA ALA A 79 25.86 6.43 2.23
C ALA A 79 24.95 7.50 1.57
N ASP A 80 24.77 7.43 0.25
CA ASP A 80 23.84 8.28 -0.50
C ASP A 80 22.37 8.03 -0.14
N LEU A 81 22.05 6.86 0.42
CA LEU A 81 20.70 6.53 0.91
C LEU A 81 20.41 7.03 2.33
N ASN A 82 21.41 7.54 3.07
CA ASN A 82 21.25 7.99 4.47
C ASN A 82 20.00 8.84 4.69
N LYS A 83 19.82 9.90 3.88
CA LYS A 83 18.66 10.80 4.00
C LYS A 83 17.32 10.07 3.77
N LYS A 84 17.27 9.16 2.79
CA LYS A 84 16.06 8.40 2.44
C LYS A 84 15.72 7.37 3.52
N VAL A 85 16.72 6.70 4.09
CA VAL A 85 16.55 5.76 5.20
C VAL A 85 16.10 6.50 6.48
N THR A 86 16.66 7.67 6.77
CA THR A 86 16.18 8.51 7.89
C THR A 86 14.70 8.86 7.74
N LEU A 87 14.28 9.29 6.53
CA LEU A 87 12.87 9.59 6.25
C LEU A 87 11.99 8.35 6.32
N LEU A 88 12.45 7.21 5.81
CA LEU A 88 11.76 5.92 5.94
C LEU A 88 11.47 5.60 7.40
N ASN A 89 12.47 5.68 8.28
CA ASN A 89 12.31 5.39 9.70
C ASN A 89 11.32 6.37 10.36
N HIS A 90 11.44 7.67 10.06
CA HIS A 90 10.52 8.68 10.59
C HIS A 90 9.06 8.42 10.18
N PHE A 91 8.80 8.20 8.88
CA PHE A 91 7.45 7.91 8.39
C PHE A 91 6.91 6.58 8.90
N SER A 92 7.74 5.53 8.92
CA SER A 92 7.35 4.20 9.39
C SER A 92 6.91 4.24 10.85
N ASN A 93 7.74 4.82 11.73
CA ASN A 93 7.43 4.91 13.16
C ASN A 93 6.16 5.73 13.40
N TYR A 94 6.00 6.86 12.71
CA TYR A 94 4.80 7.69 12.80
C TYR A 94 3.53 6.93 12.39
N LEU A 95 3.56 6.23 11.26
CA LEU A 95 2.39 5.50 10.74
C LEU A 95 2.05 4.28 11.57
N ILE A 96 3.06 3.54 12.05
CA ILE A 96 2.88 2.39 12.94
C ILE A 96 2.27 2.86 14.27
N GLN A 97 2.79 3.92 14.87
CA GLN A 97 2.25 4.46 16.14
C GLN A 97 0.79 4.92 15.99
N GLN A 98 0.46 5.58 14.87
CA GLN A 98 -0.91 5.95 14.54
C GLN A 98 -1.86 4.75 14.42
N GLU A 99 -1.36 3.61 13.94
CA GLU A 99 -2.14 2.40 13.80
C GLU A 99 -2.28 1.63 15.12
N LYS A 100 -1.21 1.58 15.93
CA LYS A 100 -1.26 1.05 17.31
C LYS A 100 -2.34 1.76 18.14
N ARG A 101 -2.34 3.10 18.14
CA ARG A 101 -3.37 3.89 18.84
C ARG A 101 -4.79 3.58 18.37
N LYS A 102 -5.01 3.46 17.06
CA LYS A 102 -6.34 3.06 16.54
C LYS A 102 -6.73 1.65 16.95
N ARG A 103 -5.77 0.73 17.10
CA ARG A 103 -6.04 -0.62 17.56
C ARG A 103 -6.47 -0.65 19.02
N GLU A 104 -5.83 0.15 19.87
CA GLU A 104 -6.24 0.35 21.27
C GLU A 104 -7.65 0.95 21.38
N GLU A 105 -8.01 1.85 20.46
CA GLU A 105 -9.37 2.41 20.35
C GLU A 105 -10.40 1.42 19.76
N GLY A 106 -10.01 0.22 19.34
CA GLY A 106 -10.91 -0.75 18.68
C GLY A 106 -11.35 -0.35 17.26
N ARG A 107 -10.60 0.55 16.60
CA ARG A 107 -10.93 1.12 15.27
C ARG A 107 -9.97 0.70 14.16
N SER A 108 -8.99 -0.16 14.47
CA SER A 108 -8.10 -0.74 13.47
C SER A 108 -8.84 -1.80 12.68
N HIS A 109 -8.66 -1.76 11.36
CA HIS A 109 -9.16 -2.78 10.45
C HIS A 109 -8.10 -3.84 10.11
N LEU A 110 -6.91 -3.74 10.71
CA LEU A 110 -5.87 -4.73 10.51
C LEU A 110 -6.22 -6.01 11.29
N PRO A 111 -5.96 -7.20 10.71
CA PRO A 111 -6.05 -8.45 11.48
C PRO A 111 -5.18 -8.37 12.73
N VAL A 112 -5.68 -8.90 13.86
CA VAL A 112 -4.94 -8.93 15.13
C VAL A 112 -3.60 -9.67 14.99
N SER A 113 -3.52 -10.64 14.07
CA SER A 113 -2.32 -11.39 13.73
C SER A 113 -1.19 -10.56 13.13
N VAL A 114 -1.45 -9.35 12.62
CA VAL A 114 -0.40 -8.46 12.12
C VAL A 114 0.40 -7.92 13.30
N ASN A 115 1.67 -8.30 13.38
CA ASN A 115 2.58 -7.87 14.43
C ASN A 115 3.18 -6.50 14.11
N LEU A 116 2.51 -5.42 14.56
CA LEU A 116 3.01 -4.05 14.44
C LEU A 116 4.22 -3.74 15.35
N ASP A 117 4.53 -4.62 16.31
CA ASP A 117 5.71 -4.51 17.18
C ASP A 117 6.91 -5.28 16.64
N ALA A 118 6.82 -5.88 15.45
CA ALA A 118 7.87 -6.74 14.89
C ALA A 118 9.24 -6.03 14.85
N ARG A 119 9.26 -4.72 14.58
CA ARG A 119 10.48 -3.89 14.58
C ARG A 119 11.11 -3.68 15.96
N GLU A 120 10.31 -3.73 17.02
CA GLU A 120 10.77 -3.45 18.39
C GLU A 120 11.09 -4.73 19.16
N LYS A 121 10.29 -5.78 18.99
CA LYS A 121 10.33 -6.99 19.83
C LYS A 121 11.05 -8.18 19.20
N ASN A 122 11.34 -8.14 17.90
CA ASN A 122 12.01 -9.24 17.21
C ASN A 122 13.10 -8.76 16.23
N PRO A 123 14.09 -7.97 16.72
CA PRO A 123 15.19 -7.52 15.89
C PRO A 123 16.06 -8.67 15.36
N ASP A 124 16.05 -9.86 15.99
CA ASP A 124 16.91 -11.01 15.61
C ASP A 124 16.17 -12.34 15.31
N GLY A 125 14.86 -12.45 15.53
CA GLY A 125 14.08 -13.67 15.23
C GLY A 125 14.12 -14.12 13.75
N GLU A 126 14.17 -15.41 13.48
CA GLU A 126 14.19 -15.99 12.13
C GLU A 126 12.96 -15.52 11.33
N GLU A 127 13.15 -14.67 10.32
CA GLU A 127 12.12 -14.42 9.31
C GLU A 127 12.10 -15.63 8.37
N GLU A 128 10.91 -16.09 7.96
CA GLU A 128 10.83 -16.88 6.72
C GLU A 128 11.60 -16.11 5.67
N ALA A 129 12.68 -16.71 5.16
CA ALA A 129 13.54 -16.11 4.15
C ALA A 129 12.60 -15.49 3.12
N ALA A 130 12.60 -14.15 3.07
CA ALA A 130 11.75 -13.42 2.15
C ALA A 130 11.94 -14.10 0.81
N GLY A 131 10.88 -14.73 0.30
CA GLY A 131 10.96 -15.44 -0.97
C GLY A 131 11.62 -14.50 -2.00
N PRO A 132 12.18 -15.02 -3.10
CA PRO A 132 12.96 -14.22 -4.06
C PRO A 132 12.23 -13.00 -4.67
N GLY A 133 10.98 -12.72 -4.28
CA GLY A 133 10.22 -11.53 -4.61
C GLY A 133 10.68 -10.26 -3.87
N SER A 134 10.66 -9.16 -4.62
CA SER A 134 10.72 -7.80 -4.09
C SER A 134 9.52 -7.50 -3.18
N LEU A 135 9.72 -6.71 -2.14
CA LEU A 135 8.65 -6.16 -1.31
C LEU A 135 7.62 -5.40 -2.16
N VAL A 136 6.35 -5.48 -1.77
CA VAL A 136 5.31 -4.70 -2.42
C VAL A 136 5.44 -3.22 -2.02
N TYR A 137 5.29 -2.33 -2.99
CA TYR A 137 5.41 -0.89 -2.78
C TYR A 137 4.32 -0.13 -3.54
N VAL A 138 4.07 1.12 -3.17
CA VAL A 138 3.19 2.03 -3.93
C VAL A 138 3.89 2.40 -5.23
N LYS A 139 3.46 1.81 -6.35
CA LYS A 139 4.04 2.04 -7.68
C LYS A 139 3.67 3.43 -8.23
N LYS A 140 2.44 3.86 -8.01
CA LYS A 140 1.91 5.19 -8.35
C LYS A 140 0.80 5.55 -7.35
N TRP A 141 0.60 6.84 -7.16
CA TRP A 141 -0.55 7.36 -6.44
C TRP A 141 -1.07 8.63 -7.13
N VAL A 142 -2.34 8.96 -6.91
CA VAL A 142 -2.93 10.23 -7.36
C VAL A 142 -3.99 10.67 -6.36
N LYS A 143 -3.93 11.94 -5.97
CA LYS A 143 -4.98 12.59 -5.19
C LYS A 143 -5.85 13.40 -6.12
N THR A 144 -7.15 13.17 -6.01
CA THR A 144 -8.20 13.89 -6.74
C THR A 144 -9.02 14.71 -5.74
N ARG A 145 -10.03 15.44 -6.24
CA ARG A 145 -10.96 16.18 -5.37
C ARG A 145 -11.74 15.27 -4.42
N HIS A 146 -12.02 14.02 -4.80
CA HIS A 146 -12.95 13.15 -4.06
C HIS A 146 -12.29 11.93 -3.40
N ALA A 147 -11.08 11.58 -3.82
CA ALA A 147 -10.40 10.37 -3.37
C ALA A 147 -8.89 10.45 -3.59
N ILE A 148 -8.17 9.54 -2.93
CA ILE A 148 -6.81 9.16 -3.28
C ILE A 148 -6.80 7.75 -3.86
N LEU A 149 -6.08 7.55 -4.96
CA LEU A 149 -5.87 6.24 -5.58
C LEU A 149 -4.41 5.81 -5.38
N PHE A 150 -4.23 4.56 -4.97
CA PHE A 150 -2.95 3.87 -4.89
C PHE A 150 -2.91 2.73 -5.89
N ARG A 151 -1.82 2.64 -6.64
CA ARG A 151 -1.49 1.47 -7.46
C ARG A 151 -0.26 0.82 -6.86
N LEU A 152 -0.37 -0.42 -6.40
CA LEU A 152 0.75 -1.18 -5.85
C LEU A 152 1.53 -1.93 -6.93
N SER A 153 2.76 -2.34 -6.62
CA SER A 153 3.58 -3.20 -7.49
C SER A 153 2.97 -4.58 -7.71
N SER A 154 2.19 -5.08 -6.74
CA SER A 154 1.37 -6.31 -6.82
C SER A 154 0.17 -6.23 -7.77
N ARG A 155 0.00 -5.13 -8.52
CA ARG A 155 -1.18 -4.85 -9.37
C ARG A 155 -2.49 -4.64 -8.60
N THR A 156 -2.44 -4.53 -7.27
CA THR A 156 -3.57 -4.02 -6.48
C THR A 156 -3.80 -2.54 -6.81
N VAL A 157 -5.07 -2.18 -7.04
CA VAL A 157 -5.52 -0.78 -7.11
C VAL A 157 -6.47 -0.53 -5.95
N GLN A 158 -6.15 0.46 -5.13
CA GLN A 158 -6.99 0.90 -4.02
C GLN A 158 -7.42 2.34 -4.24
N VAL A 159 -8.67 2.65 -3.93
CA VAL A 159 -9.22 3.99 -3.95
C VAL A 159 -9.88 4.26 -2.62
N THR A 160 -9.30 5.19 -1.86
CA THR A 160 -9.83 5.67 -0.58
C THR A 160 -10.56 6.99 -0.82
N PHE A 161 -11.88 6.97 -0.67
CA PHE A 161 -12.72 8.15 -0.85
C PHE A 161 -12.75 8.99 0.42
N PHE A 162 -12.89 10.30 0.29
CA PHE A 162 -12.96 11.20 1.45
C PHE A 162 -14.29 11.09 2.22
N ASP A 163 -15.28 10.39 1.66
CA ASP A 163 -16.52 10.02 2.35
C ASP A 163 -16.40 8.73 3.20
N GLN A 164 -15.16 8.31 3.50
CA GLN A 164 -14.77 7.15 4.31
C GLN A 164 -14.98 5.78 3.66
N THR A 165 -15.51 5.74 2.43
CA THR A 165 -15.60 4.47 1.69
C THR A 165 -14.30 4.12 0.99
N GLU A 166 -14.10 2.84 0.71
CA GLU A 166 -12.89 2.35 0.05
C GLU A 166 -13.22 1.24 -0.93
N ILE A 167 -12.56 1.25 -2.09
CA ILE A 167 -12.55 0.13 -3.04
C ILE A 167 -11.13 -0.36 -3.22
N THR A 168 -10.93 -1.68 -3.09
CA THR A 168 -9.68 -2.34 -3.44
C THR A 168 -9.95 -3.41 -4.49
N LEU A 169 -9.23 -3.30 -5.61
CA LEU A 169 -9.26 -4.20 -6.76
C LEU A 169 -7.96 -4.97 -6.78
N SER A 170 -8.02 -6.27 -6.55
CA SER A 170 -6.88 -7.16 -6.73
C SER A 170 -7.04 -7.92 -8.04
N SER A 171 -6.16 -7.64 -9.00
CA SER A 171 -6.16 -8.34 -10.29
C SER A 171 -5.87 -9.84 -10.14
N GLU A 172 -5.10 -10.21 -9.10
CA GLU A 172 -4.72 -11.59 -8.83
C GLU A 172 -5.86 -12.36 -8.17
N ALA A 173 -6.46 -11.79 -7.12
CA ALA A 173 -7.59 -12.41 -6.42
C ALA A 173 -8.92 -12.34 -7.19
N ARG A 174 -8.96 -11.64 -8.34
CA ARG A 174 -10.17 -11.37 -9.15
C ARG A 174 -11.36 -10.87 -8.31
N ALA A 175 -11.05 -10.12 -7.26
CA ALA A 175 -12.00 -9.70 -6.24
C ALA A 175 -12.02 -8.18 -6.07
N VAL A 176 -13.21 -7.69 -5.71
CA VAL A 176 -13.51 -6.32 -5.30
C VAL A 176 -13.77 -6.34 -3.81
N MET A 177 -12.87 -5.72 -3.04
CA MET A 177 -13.12 -5.42 -1.64
C MET A 177 -13.75 -4.03 -1.54
N PHE A 178 -14.82 -3.92 -0.76
CA PHE A 178 -15.48 -2.66 -0.49
C PHE A 178 -15.63 -2.44 1.01
N ILE A 179 -15.25 -1.23 1.44
CA ILE A 179 -15.50 -0.73 2.78
C ILE A 179 -16.55 0.36 2.67
N ASP A 180 -17.68 0.17 3.36
CA ASP A 180 -18.76 1.15 3.39
C ASP A 180 -18.49 2.28 4.42
N LYS A 181 -19.45 3.21 4.53
CA LYS A 181 -19.36 4.36 5.44
C LYS A 181 -19.37 3.97 6.92
N THR A 182 -19.82 2.77 7.24
CA THR A 182 -19.82 2.23 8.61
C THR A 182 -18.51 1.51 8.93
N GLY A 183 -17.63 1.36 7.95
CA GLY A 183 -16.37 0.61 8.08
C GLY A 183 -16.53 -0.89 7.84
N GLN A 184 -17.72 -1.37 7.46
CA GLN A 184 -17.94 -2.79 7.20
C GLN A 184 -17.28 -3.19 5.87
N ARG A 185 -16.44 -4.23 5.93
CA ARG A 185 -15.75 -4.80 4.78
C ARG A 185 -16.58 -5.90 4.14
N SER A 186 -16.61 -5.92 2.81
CA SER A 186 -17.27 -6.97 2.04
C SER A 186 -16.47 -7.33 0.78
N LYS A 187 -16.38 -8.63 0.48
CA LYS A 187 -15.70 -9.19 -0.70
C LYS A 187 -16.75 -9.55 -1.75
N HIS A 188 -16.53 -9.12 -2.98
CA HIS A 188 -17.41 -9.36 -4.12
C HIS A 188 -16.61 -9.68 -5.37
N THR A 189 -17.19 -10.41 -6.31
CA THR A 189 -16.69 -10.44 -7.68
C THR A 189 -17.17 -9.22 -8.45
N LEU A 190 -16.47 -8.83 -9.52
CA LEU A 190 -16.94 -7.72 -10.38
C LEU A 190 -18.35 -8.00 -10.94
N LEU A 191 -18.64 -9.26 -11.26
CA LEU A 191 -19.93 -9.69 -11.79
C LEU A 191 -21.05 -9.53 -10.75
N GLU A 192 -20.80 -9.89 -9.48
CA GLU A 192 -21.75 -9.68 -8.38
C GLU A 192 -22.08 -8.21 -8.18
N VAL A 193 -21.07 -7.33 -8.21
CA VAL A 193 -21.30 -5.88 -8.07
C VAL A 193 -22.17 -5.36 -9.19
N LEU A 194 -21.90 -5.77 -10.44
CA LEU A 194 -22.68 -5.34 -11.60
C LEU A 194 -24.12 -5.88 -11.58
N ARG A 195 -24.35 -7.08 -11.02
CA ARG A 195 -25.68 -7.72 -10.94
C ARG A 195 -26.49 -7.31 -9.71
N SER A 196 -25.84 -6.99 -8.60
CA SER A 196 -26.48 -6.72 -7.30
C SER A 196 -27.32 -5.44 -7.25
N GLY A 197 -27.23 -4.56 -8.26
CA GLY A 197 -27.90 -3.27 -8.26
C GLY A 197 -27.32 -2.25 -7.27
N ARG A 198 -26.20 -2.56 -6.61
CA ARG A 198 -25.49 -1.68 -5.67
C ARG A 198 -24.86 -0.47 -6.36
N GLN A 199 -25.68 0.55 -6.59
CA GLN A 199 -25.30 1.78 -7.30
C GLN A 199 -24.12 2.51 -6.65
N ASP A 200 -23.98 2.39 -5.33
CA ASP A 200 -22.89 2.96 -4.55
C ASP A 200 -21.52 2.37 -4.96
N MET A 201 -21.44 1.05 -5.11
CA MET A 201 -20.22 0.37 -5.56
C MET A 201 -20.00 0.59 -7.05
N VAL A 202 -21.05 0.50 -7.87
CA VAL A 202 -20.97 0.70 -9.33
C VAL A 202 -20.43 2.09 -9.67
N LYS A 203 -20.92 3.14 -9.01
CA LYS A 203 -20.42 4.52 -9.20
C LYS A 203 -18.94 4.64 -8.84
N ARG A 204 -18.51 4.01 -7.74
CA ARG A 204 -17.11 4.04 -7.31
C ARG A 204 -16.21 3.23 -8.25
N LEU A 205 -16.65 2.08 -8.75
CA LEU A 205 -15.93 1.33 -9.77
C LEU A 205 -15.76 2.12 -11.08
N LYS A 206 -16.82 2.81 -11.53
CA LYS A 206 -16.75 3.72 -12.68
C LYS A 206 -15.72 4.83 -12.45
N TYR A 207 -15.80 5.50 -11.30
CA TYR A 207 -14.84 6.54 -10.91
C TYR A 207 -13.40 6.02 -10.88
N THR A 208 -13.17 4.84 -10.31
CA THR A 208 -11.85 4.19 -10.30
C THR A 208 -11.34 3.93 -11.72
N LYS A 209 -12.19 3.42 -12.62
CA LYS A 209 -11.84 3.21 -14.03
C LYS A 209 -11.41 4.52 -14.70
N ASP A 210 -12.16 5.60 -14.49
CA ASP A 210 -11.88 6.90 -15.12
C ASP A 210 -10.52 7.46 -14.68
N ILE A 211 -10.19 7.38 -13.38
CA ILE A 211 -8.87 7.78 -12.88
C ILE A 211 -7.77 6.91 -13.48
N LEU A 212 -7.97 5.58 -13.57
CA LEU A 212 -6.98 4.68 -14.15
C LEU A 212 -6.71 5.01 -15.63
N HIS A 213 -7.75 5.34 -16.41
CA HIS A 213 -7.60 5.79 -17.80
C HIS A 213 -6.78 7.09 -17.89
N GLN A 214 -7.03 8.06 -17.00
CA GLN A 214 -6.23 9.29 -16.92
C GLN A 214 -4.76 9.00 -16.59
N LEU A 215 -4.50 8.07 -15.66
CA LEU A 215 -3.14 7.68 -15.28
C LEU A 215 -2.34 6.96 -16.38
N ILE A 216 -3.04 6.28 -17.29
CA ILE A 216 -2.43 5.59 -18.45
C ILE A 216 -2.19 6.60 -19.58
N SER A 217 -3.17 7.46 -19.88
CA SER A 217 -3.05 8.46 -20.96
C SER A 217 -1.97 9.51 -20.68
N GLN A 218 -1.82 9.98 -19.44
CA GLN A 218 -0.71 10.86 -19.04
C GLN A 218 0.67 10.17 -19.17
N GLN A 219 0.70 8.84 -19.26
CA GLN A 219 1.92 8.05 -19.42
C GLN A 219 2.34 7.89 -20.89
N GLN A 220 1.45 8.15 -21.85
CA GLN A 220 1.72 8.10 -23.30
C GLN A 220 2.09 9.47 -23.88
N GLN A 221 1.87 10.56 -23.14
CA GLN A 221 2.18 11.94 -23.56
C GLN A 221 3.51 12.46 -23.01
N ARG A 222 4.31 11.60 -22.35
CA ARG A 222 5.65 11.90 -21.86
C ARG A 222 6.63 10.89 -22.43
#